data_AF-A0A813F4K6-F1
#
_entry.id   AF-A0A813F4K6-F1
#
_cell.length_a   1.000
_cell.length_b   1.000
_cell.length_c   1.000
_cell.angle_alpha   90.00
_cell.angle_beta   90.00
_cell.angle_gamma   90.00
#
_symmetry.space_group_name_H-M   'P 1'
#
loop_
_entity.id
_entity.type
_entity.pdbx_description
1 polymer ?
#
loop_
_entity_poly.entity_id
_entity_poly.type
_entity_poly.pdbx_seq_one_letter_code
_entity_poly.pdbx_strand_id
1 'polypeptide(L)'
;MEEAASLGATRRTAGRIHVTRESRKCTCGQRRPSFGFPGDARATCCSQCKAEYMVDIVHLKSLCGQRRPSFGLPGDARARATCCSQCKKEDMVDVINPKCTCGQWRPSFGFPGDARPTCYSKCKKEEMVDIAHPKCTCGQRLPSFGLPGDFRATCCSNCKTEVMIRITKQR
;
A
#
# COMPACT_ATOMS: atom_id res chain seq x y z
N MET A 1 -45.09 39.87 -2.93
CA MET A 1 -44.68 38.82 -3.87
C MET A 1 -44.11 37.69 -3.04
N GLU A 2 -45.01 36.76 -2.74
CA GLU A 2 -44.74 35.42 -2.24
C GLU A 2 -43.87 34.64 -3.23
N GLU A 3 -42.99 33.78 -2.72
CA GLU A 3 -43.15 32.33 -2.86
C GLU A 3 -42.23 31.60 -1.86
N ALA A 4 -42.86 30.78 -1.02
CA ALA A 4 -42.30 29.60 -0.36
C ALA A 4 -41.95 28.56 -1.47
N ALA A 5 -41.36 27.38 -1.29
CA ALA A 5 -41.08 26.46 -0.21
C ALA A 5 -39.89 25.58 -0.72
N SER A 6 -39.12 24.88 0.08
CA SER A 6 -39.53 23.55 0.55
C SER A 6 -38.45 22.94 1.44
N LEU A 7 -38.95 22.34 2.52
CA LEU A 7 -38.24 21.62 3.57
C LEU A 7 -37.77 20.25 3.09
N GLY A 8 -36.47 19.98 3.24
CA GLY A 8 -35.90 18.62 3.16
C GLY A 8 -35.49 18.14 4.55
N ALA A 9 -36.40 17.46 5.23
CA ALA A 9 -36.21 16.95 6.58
C ALA A 9 -34.97 16.03 6.71
N THR A 10 -34.08 16.37 7.64
CA THR A 10 -32.96 15.51 8.06
C THR A 10 -33.50 14.39 8.94
N ARG A 11 -33.56 13.16 8.40
CA ARG A 11 -33.70 11.97 9.24
C ARG A 11 -32.39 11.75 9.99
N ARG A 12 -32.42 12.06 11.29
CA ARG A 12 -31.38 11.72 12.28
C ARG A 12 -31.19 10.20 12.31
N THR A 13 -30.07 9.70 11.80
CA THR A 13 -29.44 8.49 12.33
C THR A 13 -28.34 8.94 13.28
N ALA A 14 -28.64 8.87 14.58
CA ALA A 14 -27.67 9.04 15.64
C ALA A 14 -26.56 7.99 15.50
N GLY A 15 -25.30 8.39 15.69
CA GLY A 15 -24.22 7.44 16.01
C GLY A 15 -23.22 7.08 14.91
N ARG A 16 -22.98 7.93 13.91
CA ARG A 16 -21.77 7.82 13.07
C ARG A 16 -20.99 9.12 13.14
N ILE A 17 -19.95 9.16 13.97
CA ILE A 17 -18.93 10.20 13.90
C ILE A 17 -18.29 10.04 12.52
N HIS A 18 -18.71 10.86 11.55
CA HIS A 18 -17.89 11.10 10.38
C HIS A 18 -16.63 11.80 10.89
N VAL A 19 -15.58 11.02 11.15
CA VAL A 19 -14.22 11.56 11.22
C VAL A 19 -13.92 12.05 9.81
N THR A 20 -14.35 13.26 9.48
CA THR A 20 -13.91 13.94 8.28
C THR A 20 -12.41 14.12 8.46
N ARG A 21 -11.64 13.33 7.71
CA ARG A 21 -10.19 13.42 7.72
C ARG A 21 -9.85 14.85 7.28
N GLU A 22 -9.55 15.73 8.22
CA GLU A 22 -9.22 17.13 7.94
C GLU A 22 -8.21 17.15 6.80
N SER A 23 -8.54 17.89 5.74
CA SER A 23 -7.66 17.96 4.59
C SER A 23 -6.36 18.60 5.05
N ARG A 24 -5.28 17.81 5.07
CA ARG A 24 -3.94 18.30 5.41
C ARG A 24 -3.62 19.52 4.54
N LYS A 25 -3.30 20.63 5.21
CA LYS A 25 -2.93 21.90 4.60
C LYS A 25 -1.41 22.02 4.61
N CYS A 26 -0.89 22.75 3.64
CA CYS A 26 0.50 23.22 3.60
C CYS A 26 0.81 24.02 4.89
N THR A 27 2.09 24.21 5.20
CA THR A 27 2.54 25.12 6.27
C THR A 27 1.92 26.52 6.18
N CYS A 28 1.59 27.00 4.99
CA CYS A 28 0.89 28.28 4.79
C CYS A 28 -0.64 28.24 5.02
N GLY A 29 -1.24 27.08 5.26
CA GLY A 29 -2.67 26.92 5.54
C GLY A 29 -3.62 27.02 4.32
N GLN A 30 -3.13 27.46 3.16
CA GLN A 30 -4.00 27.81 2.02
C GLN A 30 -4.26 26.69 1.01
N ARG A 31 -3.32 25.76 0.85
CA ARG A 31 -3.37 24.73 -0.21
C ARG A 31 -3.03 23.36 0.33
N ARG A 32 -3.47 22.31 -0.36
CA ARG A 32 -2.99 20.95 -0.06
C ARG A 32 -1.50 20.84 -0.43
N PRO A 33 -0.67 20.25 0.44
CA PRO A 33 0.74 20.09 0.13
C PRO A 33 0.95 18.99 -0.91
N SER A 34 1.87 19.22 -1.84
CA SER A 34 2.33 18.23 -2.82
C SER A 34 3.86 18.10 -2.88
N PHE A 35 4.59 19.06 -2.32
CA PHE A 35 6.05 19.13 -2.31
C PHE A 35 6.64 18.66 -0.97
N GLY A 36 7.77 17.98 -1.06
CA GLY A 36 8.59 17.51 0.08
C GLY A 36 10.00 17.14 -0.41
N PHE A 37 10.86 16.68 0.50
CA PHE A 37 12.19 16.21 0.11
C PHE A 37 12.14 14.84 -0.56
N PRO A 38 13.11 14.50 -1.43
CA PRO A 38 13.20 13.17 -2.00
C PRO A 38 13.24 12.09 -0.90
N GLY A 39 12.29 11.17 -0.94
CA GLY A 39 12.18 10.08 0.06
C GLY A 39 11.15 10.35 1.16
N ASP A 40 10.63 11.57 1.28
CA ASP A 40 9.58 11.87 2.25
C ASP A 40 8.32 11.05 1.98
N ALA A 41 7.78 10.44 3.04
CA ALA A 41 6.52 9.71 2.97
C ALA A 41 5.30 10.63 2.77
N ARG A 42 5.46 11.95 3.05
CA ARG A 42 4.37 12.92 3.07
C ARG A 42 4.85 14.29 2.62
N ALA A 43 4.09 14.93 1.73
CA ALA A 43 4.30 16.32 1.37
C ALA A 43 3.90 17.24 2.52
N THR A 44 4.67 18.31 2.69
CA THR A 44 4.48 19.34 3.72
C THR A 44 4.25 20.72 3.11
N CYS A 45 4.75 20.95 1.90
CA CYS A 45 4.68 22.24 1.21
C CYS A 45 3.79 22.18 -0.05
N CYS A 46 3.17 23.30 -0.41
CA CYS A 46 2.57 23.50 -1.72
C CYS A 46 3.63 24.04 -2.70
N SER A 47 3.29 24.14 -3.98
CA SER A 47 4.21 24.65 -5.02
C SER A 47 4.76 26.06 -4.74
N GLN A 48 4.00 26.89 -4.03
CA GLN A 48 4.39 28.26 -3.66
C GLN A 48 5.24 28.33 -2.39
N CYS A 49 5.27 27.27 -1.58
CA CYS A 49 6.02 27.22 -0.32
C CYS A 49 7.17 26.21 -0.39
N LYS A 50 7.51 25.71 -1.58
CA LYS A 50 8.56 24.71 -1.77
C LYS A 50 9.94 25.36 -1.62
N ALA A 51 10.85 24.68 -0.93
CA ALA A 51 12.27 25.02 -0.97
C ALA A 51 12.91 24.54 -2.29
N GLU A 52 14.13 24.99 -2.59
CA GLU A 52 14.84 24.69 -3.85
C GLU A 52 14.97 23.17 -4.11
N TYR A 53 15.29 22.39 -3.07
CA TYR A 53 15.47 20.94 -3.16
C TYR A 53 14.19 20.11 -2.95
N MET A 54 13.02 20.77 -2.78
CA MET A 54 11.76 20.05 -2.66
C MET A 54 11.19 19.70 -4.04
N VAL A 55 10.76 18.45 -4.17
CA VAL A 55 10.14 17.89 -5.38
C VAL A 55 8.66 17.60 -5.12
N ASP A 56 7.83 17.62 -6.16
CA ASP A 56 6.43 17.17 -6.01
C ASP A 56 6.43 15.66 -5.76
N ILE A 57 6.21 15.24 -4.52
CA ILE A 57 6.20 13.84 -4.10
C ILE A 57 4.80 13.19 -4.20
N VAL A 58 3.77 13.98 -4.50
CA VAL A 58 2.38 13.50 -4.68
C VAL A 58 2.09 13.20 -6.14
N HIS A 59 2.58 14.03 -7.04
CA HIS A 59 2.44 13.92 -8.49
C HIS A 59 3.78 13.59 -9.15
N LEU A 60 4.45 12.56 -8.63
CA LEU A 60 5.72 12.10 -9.18
C LEU A 60 5.61 11.84 -10.68
N LYS A 61 6.54 12.41 -11.45
CA LYS A 61 6.78 12.05 -12.84
C LYS A 61 7.92 11.02 -12.89
N SER A 62 7.86 10.13 -13.87
CA SER A 62 8.96 9.20 -14.17
C SER A 62 10.20 9.96 -14.63
N LEU A 63 11.35 9.29 -14.67
CA LEU A 63 12.61 9.88 -15.14
C LEU A 63 12.53 10.46 -16.57
N CYS A 64 11.68 9.91 -17.44
CA CYS A 64 11.43 10.50 -18.77
C CYS A 64 10.43 11.66 -18.79
N GLY A 65 9.84 12.03 -17.65
CA GLY A 65 8.92 13.16 -17.49
C GLY A 65 7.50 12.97 -18.04
N GLN A 66 7.21 11.85 -18.71
CA GLN A 66 5.96 11.68 -19.47
C GLN A 66 4.79 11.15 -18.65
N ARG A 67 5.03 10.24 -17.70
CA ARG A 67 3.96 9.50 -17.00
C ARG A 67 4.27 9.34 -15.51
N ARG A 68 3.27 8.92 -14.72
CA ARG A 68 3.51 8.49 -13.35
C ARG A 68 4.39 7.24 -13.37
N PRO A 69 5.42 7.16 -12.51
CA PRO A 69 6.26 5.99 -12.47
C PRO A 69 5.52 4.82 -11.82
N SER A 70 5.69 3.62 -12.38
CA SER A 70 5.22 2.36 -11.82
C SER A 70 6.31 1.29 -11.77
N PHE A 71 7.42 1.50 -12.46
CA PHE A 71 8.54 0.56 -12.57
C PHE A 71 9.71 0.98 -11.68
N GLY A 72 10.32 -0.01 -11.01
CA GLY A 72 11.49 0.15 -10.15
C GLY A 72 12.25 -1.17 -10.01
N LEU A 73 13.35 -1.15 -9.24
CA LEU A 73 14.14 -2.36 -9.01
C LEU A 73 13.38 -3.36 -8.12
N PRO A 74 13.49 -4.68 -8.41
CA PRO A 74 12.94 -5.73 -7.56
C PRO A 74 13.68 -5.79 -6.21
N GLY A 75 13.00 -6.28 -5.17
CA GLY A 75 13.64 -6.60 -3.89
C GLY A 75 13.32 -5.67 -2.73
N ASP A 76 12.77 -4.47 -2.96
CA ASP A 76 12.46 -3.56 -1.86
C ASP A 76 10.94 -3.35 -1.67
N ALA A 77 10.46 -3.59 -0.45
CA ALA A 77 9.08 -3.28 -0.04
C ALA A 77 8.78 -1.77 -0.17
N ARG A 78 9.83 -0.95 -0.18
CA ARG A 78 9.79 0.50 -0.36
C ARG A 78 10.30 0.97 -1.72
N ALA A 79 10.58 0.06 -2.66
CA ALA A 79 11.06 0.39 -4.00
C ALA A 79 10.19 1.50 -4.59
N ARG A 80 10.74 2.71 -4.64
CA ARG A 80 10.05 3.85 -5.23
C ARG A 80 10.10 3.65 -6.72
N ALA A 81 8.94 3.56 -7.36
CA ALA A 81 8.89 3.58 -8.80
C ALA A 81 9.54 4.87 -9.30
N THR A 82 10.52 4.75 -10.18
CA THR A 82 11.24 5.87 -10.80
C THR A 82 10.96 5.95 -12.30
N CYS A 83 10.65 4.81 -12.93
CA CYS A 83 10.37 4.72 -14.36
C CYS A 83 8.90 4.43 -14.65
N CYS A 84 8.46 4.85 -15.83
CA CYS A 84 7.20 4.37 -16.41
C CYS A 84 7.49 3.23 -17.40
N SER A 85 6.45 2.63 -17.97
CA SER A 85 6.59 1.53 -18.95
C SER A 85 7.42 1.89 -20.18
N GLN A 86 7.49 3.18 -20.54
CA GLN A 86 8.23 3.65 -21.72
C GLN A 86 9.72 3.90 -21.46
N CYS A 87 10.14 4.04 -20.20
CA CYS A 87 11.54 4.31 -19.84
C CYS A 87 12.07 3.32 -18.80
N LYS A 88 11.39 2.18 -18.62
CA LYS A 88 11.87 1.11 -17.73
C LYS A 88 13.13 0.49 -18.33
N LYS A 89 14.07 0.13 -17.47
CA LYS A 89 15.20 -0.74 -17.83
C LYS A 89 14.77 -2.21 -17.76
N GLU A 90 15.58 -3.12 -18.32
CA GLU A 90 15.24 -4.56 -18.37
C GLU A 90 15.11 -5.19 -16.98
N ASP A 91 15.92 -4.73 -16.03
CA ASP A 91 15.95 -5.14 -14.63
C ASP A 91 14.79 -4.58 -13.78
N MET A 92 13.97 -3.69 -14.33
CA MET A 92 12.87 -3.05 -13.59
C MET A 92 11.53 -3.78 -13.74
N VAL A 93 10.84 -3.95 -12.61
CA VAL A 93 9.51 -4.56 -12.50
C VAL A 93 8.46 -3.52 -12.13
N ASP A 94 7.20 -3.78 -12.47
CA ASP A 94 6.09 -2.94 -12.00
C ASP A 94 5.87 -3.17 -10.49
N VAL A 95 6.29 -2.21 -9.67
CA VAL A 95 6.23 -2.28 -8.20
C VAL A 95 4.89 -1.78 -7.65
N ILE A 96 4.08 -1.11 -8.48
CA ILE A 96 2.76 -0.55 -8.10
C ILE A 96 1.64 -1.54 -8.47
N ASN A 97 1.74 -2.16 -9.64
CA ASN A 97 0.79 -3.13 -10.17
C ASN A 97 1.54 -4.40 -10.62
N PRO A 98 2.10 -5.18 -9.66
CA PRO A 98 2.82 -6.38 -10.00
C PRO A 98 1.90 -7.41 -10.69
N LYS A 99 2.45 -8.12 -11.66
CA LYS A 99 1.80 -9.23 -12.37
C LYS A 99 2.48 -10.55 -11.99
N CYS A 100 1.74 -11.66 -12.02
CA CYS A 100 2.32 -13.01 -11.92
C CYS A 100 3.39 -13.15 -13.02
N THR A 101 4.37 -14.00 -12.77
CA THR A 101 5.32 -14.48 -13.80
C THR A 101 4.63 -15.00 -15.08
N CYS A 102 3.39 -15.49 -15.00
CA CYS A 102 2.58 -15.87 -16.17
C CYS A 102 1.89 -14.67 -16.88
N GLY A 103 2.08 -13.44 -16.41
CA GLY A 103 1.70 -12.18 -17.08
C GLY A 103 0.25 -11.71 -16.94
N GLN A 104 -0.68 -12.54 -16.45
CA GLN A 104 -2.11 -12.20 -16.50
C GLN A 104 -2.72 -11.64 -15.21
N TRP A 105 -2.31 -12.14 -14.04
CA TRP A 105 -3.04 -11.92 -12.78
C TRP A 105 -2.17 -11.27 -11.71
N ARG A 106 -2.77 -10.55 -10.76
CA ARG A 106 -2.02 -10.04 -9.59
C ARG A 106 -1.51 -11.22 -8.76
N PRO A 107 -0.24 -11.22 -8.36
CA PRO A 107 0.31 -12.30 -7.58
C PRO A 107 -0.16 -12.21 -6.12
N SER A 108 -0.47 -13.36 -5.54
CA SER A 108 -0.75 -13.52 -4.10
C SER A 108 0.09 -14.63 -3.46
N PHE A 109 0.70 -15.49 -4.27
CA PHE A 109 1.51 -16.62 -3.85
C PHE A 109 3.01 -16.33 -4.00
N GLY A 110 3.78 -16.83 -3.03
CA GLY A 110 5.25 -16.76 -3.00
C GLY A 110 5.79 -17.87 -2.09
N PHE A 111 7.11 -17.97 -1.96
CA PHE A 111 7.73 -18.90 -1.03
C PHE A 111 7.61 -18.41 0.41
N PRO A 112 7.61 -19.32 1.41
CA PRO A 112 7.74 -18.94 2.81
C PRO A 112 8.98 -18.04 3.00
N GLY A 113 8.79 -16.85 3.56
CA GLY A 113 9.86 -15.87 3.77
C GLY A 113 9.96 -14.78 2.70
N ASP A 114 9.33 -14.95 1.54
CA ASP A 114 9.34 -13.91 0.49
C ASP A 114 8.72 -12.60 1.00
N ALA A 115 9.35 -11.47 0.66
CA ALA A 115 8.83 -10.15 0.99
C ALA A 115 7.56 -9.81 0.19
N ARG A 116 7.44 -10.30 -1.05
CA ARG A 116 6.34 -10.02 -1.97
C ARG A 116 5.93 -11.26 -2.76
N PRO A 117 4.63 -11.44 -3.07
CA PRO A 117 4.17 -12.52 -3.93
C PRO A 117 4.61 -12.30 -5.37
N THR A 118 4.94 -13.38 -6.06
CA THR A 118 5.39 -13.40 -7.46
C THR A 118 4.49 -14.23 -8.36
N CYS A 119 3.66 -15.10 -7.79
CA CYS A 119 2.74 -15.97 -8.52
C CYS A 119 1.27 -15.75 -8.14
N TYR A 120 0.38 -16.04 -9.07
CA TYR A 120 -1.05 -16.21 -8.86
C TYR A 120 -1.39 -17.69 -8.63
N SER A 121 -2.56 -17.98 -8.05
CA SER A 121 -2.97 -19.33 -7.61
C SER A 121 -2.82 -20.40 -8.69
N LYS A 122 -3.13 -20.09 -9.95
CA LYS A 122 -3.04 -21.03 -11.09
C LYS A 122 -1.63 -21.17 -11.68
N CYS A 123 -0.69 -20.28 -11.36
CA CYS A 123 0.71 -20.30 -11.81
C CYS A 123 1.69 -20.58 -10.66
N LYS A 124 1.19 -20.98 -9.48
CA LYS A 124 2.02 -21.22 -8.30
C LYS A 124 2.75 -22.56 -8.39
N LYS A 125 3.94 -22.63 -7.80
CA LYS A 125 4.63 -23.90 -7.53
C LYS A 125 4.04 -24.56 -6.28
N GLU A 126 4.28 -25.85 -6.10
CA GLU A 126 3.70 -26.64 -5.00
C GLU A 126 4.04 -26.04 -3.62
N GLU A 127 5.32 -25.70 -3.43
CA GLU A 127 5.90 -25.05 -2.25
C GLU A 127 5.43 -23.60 -2.00
N MET A 128 4.72 -22.97 -2.93
CA MET A 128 4.28 -21.58 -2.78
C MET A 128 2.97 -21.48 -1.99
N VAL A 129 2.94 -20.54 -1.04
CA VAL A 129 1.80 -20.24 -0.16
C VAL A 129 1.26 -18.84 -0.42
N ASP A 130 -0.01 -18.58 -0.08
CA ASP A 130 -0.57 -17.23 -0.20
C ASP A 130 0.04 -16.33 0.89
N ILE A 131 0.97 -15.48 0.47
CA ILE A 131 1.68 -14.54 1.35
C ILE A 131 1.05 -13.14 1.32
N ALA A 132 0.08 -12.88 0.43
CA ALA A 132 -0.68 -11.63 0.39
C ALA A 132 -1.87 -11.66 1.34
N HIS A 133 -2.53 -12.83 1.46
CA HIS A 133 -3.71 -13.07 2.28
C HIS A 133 -3.46 -14.28 3.19
N PRO A 134 -2.54 -14.17 4.16
CA PRO A 134 -2.19 -15.29 5.02
C PRO A 134 -3.41 -15.76 5.80
N LYS A 135 -3.64 -17.08 5.82
CA LYS A 135 -4.66 -17.73 6.63
C LYS A 135 -3.99 -18.64 7.64
N CYS A 136 -4.63 -18.83 8.78
CA CYS A 136 -4.26 -19.89 9.71
C CYS A 136 -4.29 -21.24 8.98
N THR A 137 -3.51 -22.21 9.47
CA THR A 137 -3.57 -23.63 9.07
C THR A 137 -4.98 -24.22 9.08
N CYS A 138 -5.87 -23.78 9.97
CA CYS A 138 -7.28 -24.22 9.99
C CYS A 138 -8.17 -23.55 8.91
N GLY A 139 -7.65 -22.56 8.17
CA GLY A 139 -8.35 -21.83 7.11
C GLY A 139 -9.34 -20.75 7.56
N GLN A 140 -9.65 -20.66 8.86
CA GLN A 140 -10.78 -19.86 9.35
C GLN A 140 -10.43 -18.44 9.82
N ARG A 141 -9.18 -18.18 10.23
CA ARG A 141 -8.79 -16.92 10.89
C ARG A 141 -7.46 -16.39 10.39
N LEU A 142 -7.26 -15.07 10.55
CA LEU A 142 -5.96 -14.44 10.30
C LEU A 142 -4.94 -14.95 11.33
N PRO A 143 -3.74 -15.39 10.89
CA PRO A 143 -2.73 -15.87 11.80
C PRO A 143 -2.08 -14.71 12.57
N SER A 144 -1.70 -14.96 13.82
CA SER A 144 -0.98 -14.04 14.71
C SER A 144 0.10 -14.71 15.56
N PHE A 145 0.22 -16.04 15.49
CA PHE A 145 1.21 -16.84 16.19
C PHE A 145 2.10 -17.59 15.18
N GLY A 146 3.36 -17.79 15.53
CA GLY A 146 4.38 -18.47 14.74
C GLY A 146 5.51 -18.97 15.63
N LEU A 147 6.52 -19.61 15.06
CA LEU A 147 7.68 -20.08 15.82
C LEU A 147 8.63 -18.91 16.17
N PRO A 148 9.44 -19.06 17.24
CA PRO A 148 10.50 -18.10 17.53
C PRO A 148 11.43 -17.95 16.32
N GLY A 149 11.60 -16.72 15.83
CA GLY A 149 12.40 -16.41 14.64
C GLY A 149 11.58 -16.23 13.35
N ASP A 150 10.30 -16.60 13.33
CA ASP A 150 9.45 -16.39 12.16
C ASP A 150 9.14 -14.90 11.96
N PHE A 151 9.31 -14.42 10.72
CA PHE A 151 8.89 -13.07 10.34
C PHE A 151 7.37 -12.96 10.10
N ARG A 152 6.67 -14.09 9.93
CA ARG A 152 5.26 -14.16 9.57
C ARG A 152 4.54 -15.19 10.44
N ALA A 153 3.36 -14.82 10.93
CA ALA A 153 2.50 -15.74 11.65
C ALA A 153 1.85 -16.77 10.70
N THR A 154 1.71 -18.00 11.17
CA THR A 154 1.08 -19.13 10.45
C THR A 154 -0.15 -19.67 11.18
N CYS A 155 -0.28 -19.42 12.49
CA CYS A 155 -1.37 -19.93 13.32
C CYS A 155 -2.19 -18.80 13.98
N CYS A 156 -3.48 -19.05 14.21
CA CYS A 156 -4.34 -18.19 15.00
C CYS A 156 -4.26 -18.57 16.49
N SER A 157 -4.89 -17.78 17.37
CA SER A 157 -4.92 -18.02 18.81
C SER A 157 -5.44 -19.40 19.21
N ASN A 158 -6.34 -19.98 18.40
CA ASN A 158 -6.97 -21.27 18.67
C ASN A 158 -6.17 -22.46 18.11
N CYS A 159 -5.18 -22.19 17.25
CA CYS A 159 -4.37 -23.23 16.59
C CYS A 159 -2.88 -23.09 16.95
N LYS A 160 -2.55 -22.24 17.93
CA LYS A 160 -1.18 -22.10 18.42
C LYS A 160 -0.79 -23.33 19.24
N THR A 161 0.48 -23.72 19.18
CA THR A 161 1.08 -24.68 20.10
C THR A 161 1.81 -23.95 21.23
N GLU A 162 2.26 -24.68 22.26
CA GLU A 162 2.96 -24.08 23.42
C GLU A 162 4.27 -23.38 23.03
N VAL A 163 4.95 -23.87 21.99
CA VAL A 163 6.20 -23.28 21.48
C VAL A 163 5.97 -22.03 20.62
N MET A 164 4.73 -21.75 20.20
CA MET A 164 4.44 -20.63 19.31
C MET A 164 4.28 -19.32 20.07
N ILE A 165 5.01 -18.31 19.62
CA ILE A 165 4.94 -16.95 20.14
C ILE A 165 4.07 -16.08 19.23
N ARG A 166 3.54 -14.98 19.80
CA ARG A 166 2.81 -14.00 19.01
C ARG A 166 3.80 -13.23 18.12
N ILE A 167 3.60 -13.29 16.81
CA ILE A 167 4.42 -12.51 15.86
C ILE A 167 3.84 -11.11 15.77
N THR A 168 4.49 -10.16 16.43
CA THR A 168 4.24 -8.74 16.21
C THR A 168 5.05 -8.29 15.00
N LYS A 169 4.45 -7.54 14.06
CA LYS A 169 5.18 -6.97 12.92
C LYS A 169 6.41 -6.22 13.44
N GLN A 170 7.61 -6.74 13.20
CA GLN A 170 8.83 -5.96 13.41
C GLN A 170 8.80 -4.81 12.40
N ARG A 171 8.99 -3.60 12.90
CA ARG A 171 8.73 -2.35 12.20
C ARG A 171 9.95 -1.88 11.42
#